data_AF-A0A6V8PTV4-F1
#
_entry.id   AF-A0A6V8PTV4-F1
#
_cell.length_a   1.000
_cell.length_b   1.000
_cell.length_c   1.000
_cell.angle_alpha   90.00
_cell.angle_beta   90.00
_cell.angle_gamma   90.00
#
_symmetry.space_group_name_H-M   'P 1'
#
loop_
_entity.id
_entity.type
_entity.pdbx_description
1 polymer ?
#
loop_
_entity_poly.entity_id
_entity_poly.type
_entity_poly.pdbx_seq_one_letter_code
_entity_poly.pdbx_strand_id
1 'polypeptide(L)'
;MTRPAHLWKKKRLSFAKTPEVLEVPDLLEIQRGSFQWLLKDGLAETFKDISPIEDFSRKFAMEFGAHDFGEIKFSVDECKERDMTYSAPLFVQVRFINKETGEIKEQQVFMGDFAMMTDKGTFTVNGTERVVVPQLVRSPGVYYDREMDKLTDKQLFYGKVIPNRGAWLELEIDKKDVVSIRIDRKRKLLVTTFLKAMGYESSQQILDLFGGAECIRKTLERDNIGTRDDALIEIYMKIRPGEPPTLENAKGLLDSL
;
A
#
# COMPACT_ATOMS: atom_id res chain seq x y z
N MET A 1 -9.62 -34.16 41.78
CA MET A 1 -8.31 -34.78 41.51
C MET A 1 -7.40 -33.73 40.89
N THR A 2 -6.31 -33.39 41.57
CA THR A 2 -5.28 -32.46 41.09
C THR A 2 -4.43 -33.19 40.04
N ARG A 3 -4.40 -32.66 38.82
CA ARG A 3 -3.50 -33.18 37.76
C ARG A 3 -2.17 -32.43 37.86
N PRO A 4 -1.02 -33.12 37.82
CA PRO A 4 0.26 -32.44 37.70
C PRO A 4 0.29 -31.70 36.36
N ALA A 5 0.54 -30.39 36.39
CA ALA A 5 0.76 -29.61 35.17
C ALA A 5 2.11 -30.07 34.56
N HIS A 6 2.07 -30.80 33.45
CA HIS A 6 3.24 -31.46 32.86
C HIS A 6 4.26 -30.52 32.18
N LEU A 7 4.16 -29.20 32.34
CA LEU A 7 4.93 -28.21 31.56
C LEU A 7 5.92 -27.37 32.39
N TRP A 8 6.14 -27.67 33.67
CA TRP A 8 6.90 -26.79 34.56
C TRP A 8 8.15 -27.48 35.14
N LYS A 9 9.30 -26.81 35.07
CA LYS A 9 10.56 -27.23 35.76
C LYS A 9 10.37 -27.46 37.28
N LYS A 10 9.30 -26.93 37.87
CA LYS A 10 8.86 -27.20 39.24
C LYS A 10 7.42 -27.72 39.22
N LYS A 11 7.14 -28.80 39.96
CA LYS A 11 5.79 -29.35 40.09
C LYS A 11 4.84 -28.30 40.67
N ARG A 12 3.87 -27.86 39.88
CA ARG A 12 2.79 -26.96 40.29
C ARG A 12 1.47 -27.73 40.29
N LEU A 13 0.74 -27.67 41.38
CA LEU A 13 -0.61 -28.25 41.47
C LEU A 13 -1.58 -27.36 40.70
N SER A 14 -2.24 -27.91 39.69
CA SER A 14 -3.32 -27.24 38.96
C SER A 14 -4.68 -27.69 39.50
N PHE A 15 -5.56 -26.72 39.74
CA PHE A 15 -6.96 -26.94 40.12
C PHE A 15 -7.92 -26.83 38.92
N ALA A 16 -7.38 -26.78 37.70
CA ALA A 16 -8.18 -26.73 36.48
C ALA A 16 -9.08 -27.97 36.38
N LYS A 17 -10.39 -27.73 36.15
CA LYS A 17 -11.40 -28.78 36.01
C LYS A 17 -11.63 -29.20 34.56
N THR A 18 -11.26 -28.34 33.61
CA THR A 18 -11.38 -28.55 32.17
C THR A 18 -10.04 -29.03 31.61
N PRO A 19 -10.00 -30.01 30.68
CA PRO A 19 -8.76 -30.40 30.02
C PRO A 19 -8.24 -29.31 29.07
N GLU A 20 -6.92 -29.15 29.02
CA GLU A 20 -6.25 -28.41 27.94
C GLU A 20 -6.33 -29.26 26.66
N VAL A 21 -6.95 -28.72 25.62
CA VAL A 21 -7.16 -29.41 24.32
C VAL A 21 -6.08 -29.02 23.31
N LEU A 22 -5.45 -27.86 23.51
CA LEU A 22 -4.40 -27.31 22.66
C LEU A 22 -3.27 -26.80 23.56
N GLU A 23 -2.03 -27.03 23.16
CA GLU A 23 -0.87 -26.43 23.82
C GLU A 23 -0.75 -24.95 23.47
N VAL A 24 -0.12 -24.19 24.37
CA VAL A 24 0.18 -22.77 24.11
C VAL A 24 1.17 -22.69 22.93
N PRO A 25 0.83 -21.97 21.84
CA PRO A 25 1.72 -21.83 20.71
C PRO A 25 2.94 -20.97 21.08
N ASP A 26 3.93 -20.93 20.19
CA ASP A 26 5.04 -20.01 20.36
C ASP A 26 4.54 -18.55 20.25
N LEU A 27 4.68 -17.81 21.35
CA LEU A 27 4.19 -16.43 21.46
C LEU A 27 5.04 -15.45 20.64
N LEU A 28 6.24 -15.85 20.19
CA LEU A 28 7.09 -15.06 19.31
C LEU A 28 6.94 -15.43 17.83
N GLU A 29 6.10 -16.42 17.51
CA GLU A 29 5.94 -16.96 16.16
C GLU A 29 5.50 -15.88 15.18
N ILE A 30 4.61 -14.98 15.59
CA ILE A 30 4.11 -13.89 14.74
C ILE A 30 5.24 -12.99 14.25
N GLN A 31 6.16 -12.62 15.16
CA GLN A 31 7.30 -11.76 14.82
C GLN A 31 8.29 -12.48 13.92
N ARG A 32 8.70 -13.70 14.33
CA ARG A 32 9.71 -14.49 13.60
C ARG A 32 9.20 -14.94 12.25
N GLY A 33 7.98 -15.45 12.18
CA GLY A 33 7.33 -15.90 10.96
C GLY A 33 7.12 -14.77 9.97
N SER A 34 6.66 -13.59 10.43
CA SER A 34 6.51 -12.42 9.55
C SER A 34 7.84 -11.95 8.97
N PHE A 35 8.91 -11.93 9.77
CA PHE A 35 10.22 -11.50 9.29
C PHE A 35 10.86 -12.54 8.36
N GLN A 36 10.72 -13.83 8.67
CA GLN A 36 11.19 -14.90 7.80
C GLN A 36 10.50 -14.88 6.43
N TRP A 37 9.18 -14.64 6.40
CA TRP A 37 8.45 -14.44 5.15
C TRP A 37 8.96 -13.22 4.38
N LEU A 38 9.20 -12.09 5.05
CA LEU A 38 9.75 -10.89 4.41
C LEU A 38 11.08 -11.17 3.70
N LEU A 39 12.01 -11.85 4.40
CA LEU A 39 13.33 -12.17 3.85
C LEU A 39 13.27 -13.14 2.67
N LYS A 40 12.34 -14.10 2.70
CA LYS A 40 12.25 -15.16 1.68
C LYS A 40 11.44 -14.73 0.46
N ASP A 41 10.22 -14.27 0.69
CA ASP A 41 9.21 -14.07 -0.35
C ASP A 41 8.87 -12.58 -0.49
N GLY A 42 8.69 -11.84 0.62
CA GLY A 42 8.21 -10.46 0.58
C GLY A 42 9.13 -9.47 -0.17
N LEU A 43 10.46 -9.61 -0.04
CA LEU A 43 11.41 -8.80 -0.80
C LEU A 43 11.36 -9.12 -2.30
N ALA A 44 11.29 -10.40 -2.67
CA ALA A 44 11.19 -10.83 -4.06
C ALA A 44 9.88 -10.34 -4.71
N GLU A 45 8.75 -10.40 -4.00
CA GLU A 45 7.48 -9.83 -4.43
C GLU A 45 7.59 -8.32 -4.67
N THR A 46 8.27 -7.59 -3.75
CA THR A 46 8.47 -6.14 -3.87
C THR A 46 9.33 -5.78 -5.07
N PHE A 47 10.42 -6.52 -5.32
CA PHE A 47 11.28 -6.31 -6.49
C PHE A 47 10.55 -6.59 -7.80
N LYS A 48 9.70 -7.62 -7.82
CA LYS A 48 8.87 -7.95 -8.98
C LYS A 48 7.84 -6.86 -9.28
N ASP A 49 7.24 -6.25 -8.26
CA ASP A 49 6.22 -5.20 -8.43
C ASP A 49 6.78 -3.92 -9.05
N ILE A 50 8.03 -3.57 -8.73
CA ILE A 50 8.68 -2.38 -9.32
C ILE A 50 9.36 -2.67 -10.66
N SER A 51 9.44 -3.93 -11.08
CA SER A 51 10.19 -4.37 -12.26
C SER A 51 9.25 -4.68 -13.44
N PRO A 52 9.58 -4.25 -14.67
CA PRO A 52 10.76 -3.49 -15.06
C PRO A 52 10.59 -1.98 -14.80
N ILE A 53 11.70 -1.32 -14.46
CA ILE A 53 11.77 0.15 -14.48
C ILE A 53 12.22 0.58 -15.87
N GLU A 54 11.35 1.29 -16.59
CA GLU A 54 11.64 1.81 -17.94
C GLU A 54 11.94 3.31 -17.92
N ASP A 55 12.81 3.75 -18.82
CA ASP A 55 13.02 5.17 -19.06
C ASP A 55 11.87 5.79 -19.88
N PHE A 56 11.79 7.13 -19.92
CA PHE A 56 10.73 7.83 -20.66
C PHE A 56 10.66 7.44 -22.14
N SER A 57 11.81 7.15 -22.77
CA SER A 57 11.86 6.75 -24.17
C SER A 57 11.63 5.24 -24.40
N ARG A 58 11.45 4.46 -23.33
CA ARG A 58 11.31 3.00 -23.30
C ARG A 58 12.44 2.24 -24.02
N LYS A 59 13.61 2.86 -24.16
CA LYS A 59 14.82 2.29 -24.77
C LYS A 59 15.62 1.46 -23.77
N PHE A 60 15.62 1.89 -22.52
CA PHE A 60 16.34 1.25 -21.43
C PHE A 60 15.33 0.68 -20.43
N ALA A 61 15.60 -0.55 -19.99
CA ALA A 61 14.84 -1.18 -18.92
C ALA A 61 15.79 -1.75 -17.87
N MET A 62 15.37 -1.68 -16.61
CA MET A 62 16.07 -2.28 -15.49
C MET A 62 15.17 -3.29 -14.81
N GLU A 63 15.66 -4.51 -14.66
CA GLU A 63 14.97 -5.62 -14.02
C GLU A 63 15.69 -6.04 -12.75
N PHE A 64 14.92 -6.30 -11.70
CA PHE A 64 15.42 -6.85 -10.45
C PHE A 64 15.23 -8.37 -10.44
N GLY A 65 16.30 -9.08 -10.10
CA GLY A 65 16.35 -10.53 -10.00
C GLY A 65 16.36 -11.01 -8.55
N ALA A 66 17.11 -12.08 -8.30
CA ALA A 66 17.25 -12.66 -6.97
C ALA A 66 17.99 -11.72 -6.02
N HIS A 67 17.64 -11.79 -4.73
CA HIS A 67 18.32 -11.11 -3.64
C HIS A 67 19.00 -12.10 -2.71
N ASP A 68 20.09 -11.67 -2.09
CA ASP A 68 20.85 -12.46 -1.12
C ASP A 68 21.40 -11.57 0.00
N PHE A 69 21.61 -12.17 1.16
CA PHE A 69 22.16 -11.49 2.34
C PHE A 69 23.56 -12.00 2.61
N GLY A 70 24.54 -11.09 2.67
CA GLY A 70 25.89 -11.45 3.10
C GLY A 70 25.98 -11.69 4.60
N GLU A 71 27.19 -11.98 5.07
CA GLU A 71 27.42 -12.32 6.46
C GLU A 71 27.20 -11.14 7.42
N ILE A 72 26.62 -11.44 8.57
CA ILE A 72 26.46 -10.49 9.66
C ILE A 72 27.83 -10.23 10.29
N LYS A 73 28.25 -8.96 10.30
CA LYS A 73 29.61 -8.56 10.68
C LYS A 73 29.88 -8.58 12.19
N PHE A 74 28.85 -8.37 13.00
CA PHE A 74 28.97 -8.21 14.46
C PHE A 74 27.88 -8.99 15.18
N SER A 75 28.22 -9.54 16.35
CA SER A 75 27.25 -10.15 17.23
C SER A 75 26.30 -9.12 17.85
N VAL A 76 25.15 -9.57 18.37
CA VAL A 76 24.16 -8.68 19.01
C VAL A 76 24.77 -7.93 20.21
N ASP A 77 25.63 -8.59 21.00
CA ASP A 77 26.26 -7.99 22.18
C ASP A 77 27.30 -6.94 21.78
N GLU A 78 28.11 -7.21 20.75
CA GLU A 78 29.05 -6.21 20.20
C GLU A 78 28.31 -4.99 19.62
N CYS A 79 27.18 -5.21 18.93
CA CYS A 79 26.36 -4.10 18.44
C CYS A 79 25.84 -3.22 19.57
N LYS A 80 25.46 -3.82 20.71
CA LYS A 80 25.01 -3.09 21.91
C LYS A 80 26.13 -2.32 22.59
N GLU A 81 27.32 -2.89 22.69
CA GLU A 81 28.47 -2.24 23.32
C GLU A 81 29.05 -1.08 22.50
N ARG A 82 28.94 -1.16 21.16
CA ARG A 82 29.56 -0.20 20.23
C ARG A 82 28.56 0.77 19.58
N ASP A 83 27.32 0.81 20.06
CA ASP A 83 26.24 1.61 19.48
C ASP A 83 26.02 1.37 17.97
N MET A 84 26.19 0.11 17.53
CA MET A 84 26.02 -0.30 16.13
C MET A 84 24.66 -0.96 15.89
N THR A 85 24.27 -1.08 14.61
CA THR A 85 23.06 -1.80 14.20
C THR A 85 23.41 -3.24 13.84
N TYR A 86 22.61 -4.20 14.31
CA TYR A 86 22.74 -5.60 13.95
C TYR A 86 22.12 -5.81 12.56
N SER A 87 22.98 -5.95 11.54
CA SER A 87 22.57 -5.98 10.13
C SER A 87 23.40 -6.92 9.27
N ALA A 88 22.83 -7.31 8.13
CA ALA A 88 23.48 -8.05 7.06
C ALA A 88 23.45 -7.23 5.76
N PRO A 89 24.51 -7.22 4.95
CA PRO A 89 24.51 -6.52 3.67
C PRO A 89 23.57 -7.20 2.66
N LEU A 90 22.63 -6.46 2.08
CA LEU A 90 21.69 -6.94 1.07
C LEU A 90 22.26 -6.72 -0.33
N PHE A 91 22.29 -7.77 -1.13
CA PHE A 91 22.68 -7.74 -2.53
C PHE A 91 21.51 -8.17 -3.42
N VAL A 92 21.36 -7.51 -4.57
CA VAL A 92 20.32 -7.85 -5.56
C VAL A 92 20.95 -7.94 -6.94
N GLN A 93 20.57 -8.97 -7.69
CA GLN A 93 20.95 -9.12 -9.08
C GLN A 93 20.13 -8.16 -9.93
N VAL A 94 20.79 -7.23 -10.61
CA VAL A 94 20.13 -6.24 -11.47
C VAL A 94 20.53 -6.49 -12.91
N ARG A 95 19.55 -6.55 -13.80
CA ARG A 95 19.75 -6.67 -15.24
C ARG A 95 19.35 -5.36 -15.91
N PHE A 96 20.30 -4.71 -16.55
CA PHE A 96 20.08 -3.54 -17.39
C PHE A 96 19.99 -3.98 -18.85
N ILE A 97 18.88 -3.64 -19.50
CA ILE A 97 18.54 -4.05 -20.86
C ILE A 97 18.49 -2.81 -21.74
N ASN A 98 19.36 -2.75 -22.75
CA ASN A 98 19.24 -1.80 -23.84
C ASN A 98 18.42 -2.45 -24.96
N LYS A 99 17.17 -2.00 -25.14
CA LYS A 99 16.25 -2.57 -26.14
C LYS A 99 16.63 -2.21 -27.58
N GLU A 100 17.43 -1.16 -27.79
CA GLU A 100 17.89 -0.77 -29.14
C GLU A 100 19.02 -1.68 -29.63
N THR A 101 19.96 -2.03 -28.75
CA THR A 101 21.11 -2.88 -29.11
C THR A 101 20.89 -4.36 -28.79
N GLY A 102 19.91 -4.68 -27.94
CA GLY A 102 19.72 -6.02 -27.37
C GLY A 102 20.76 -6.38 -26.30
N GLU A 103 21.60 -5.44 -25.86
CA GLU A 103 22.64 -5.68 -24.86
C GLU A 103 22.01 -5.81 -23.47
N ILE A 104 22.36 -6.89 -22.77
CA ILE A 104 21.96 -7.14 -21.39
C ILE A 104 23.21 -7.12 -20.52
N LYS A 105 23.24 -6.22 -19.54
CA LYS A 105 24.30 -6.16 -18.52
C LYS A 105 23.72 -6.62 -17.19
N GLU A 106 24.33 -7.64 -16.63
CA GLU A 106 23.93 -8.21 -15.35
C GLU A 106 25.00 -7.92 -14.31
N GLN A 107 24.58 -7.39 -13.16
CA GLN A 107 25.48 -7.06 -12.06
C GLN A 107 24.79 -7.31 -10.72
N GLN A 108 25.56 -7.79 -9.75
CA GLN A 108 25.13 -7.83 -8.36
C GLN A 108 25.38 -6.46 -7.71
N VAL A 109 24.31 -5.82 -7.24
CA VAL A 109 24.34 -4.47 -6.66
C VAL A 109 24.12 -4.56 -5.16
N PHE A 110 24.95 -3.85 -4.40
CA PHE A 110 24.75 -3.66 -2.96
C PHE A 110 23.63 -2.65 -2.72
N MET A 111 22.56 -3.09 -2.06
CA MET A 111 21.38 -2.27 -1.77
C MET A 111 21.46 -1.54 -0.43
N GLY A 112 22.37 -1.95 0.45
CA GLY A 112 22.53 -1.40 1.79
C GLY A 112 22.59 -2.47 2.87
N ASP A 113 22.89 -2.05 4.10
CA ASP A 113 22.84 -2.91 5.26
C ASP A 113 21.39 -3.05 5.75
N PHE A 114 20.89 -4.28 5.82
CA PHE A 114 19.53 -4.62 6.23
C PHE A 114 19.51 -5.06 7.69
N ALA A 115 18.69 -4.42 8.52
CA ALA A 115 18.58 -4.77 9.94
C ALA A 115 18.02 -6.18 10.12
N MET A 116 18.72 -7.02 10.87
CA MET A 116 18.35 -8.42 11.09
C MET A 116 17.63 -8.59 12.41
N MET A 117 16.63 -9.48 12.44
CA MET A 117 15.93 -9.85 13.67
C MET A 117 16.78 -10.82 14.48
N THR A 118 16.85 -10.59 15.80
CA THR A 118 17.50 -11.51 16.74
C THR A 118 16.60 -12.70 17.06
N ASP A 119 17.16 -13.75 17.69
CA ASP A 119 16.38 -14.92 18.14
C ASP A 119 15.23 -14.58 19.10
N LYS A 120 15.28 -13.41 19.75
CA LYS A 120 14.25 -12.91 20.67
C LYS A 120 13.09 -12.20 19.97
N GLY A 121 13.12 -12.08 18.63
CA GLY A 121 12.12 -11.32 17.88
C GLY A 121 12.29 -9.80 17.99
N THR A 122 13.50 -9.34 18.29
CA THR A 122 13.85 -7.91 18.47
C THR A 122 14.88 -7.47 17.44
N PHE A 123 15.11 -6.16 17.32
CA PHE A 123 16.13 -5.56 16.47
C PHE A 123 17.08 -4.72 17.31
N THR A 124 18.37 -4.75 17.03
CA THR A 124 19.34 -3.83 17.63
C THR A 124 19.67 -2.74 16.62
N VAL A 125 19.26 -1.50 16.91
CA VAL A 125 19.48 -0.33 16.04
C VAL A 125 20.21 0.72 16.84
N ASN A 126 21.42 1.07 16.41
CA ASN A 126 22.34 1.99 17.10
C ASN A 126 22.50 1.62 18.58
N GLY A 127 22.88 0.35 18.86
CA GLY A 127 23.05 -0.21 20.20
C GLY A 127 21.77 -0.46 20.99
N THR A 128 20.64 0.13 20.58
CA THR A 128 19.39 0.04 21.32
C THR A 128 18.52 -1.10 20.80
N GLU A 129 18.04 -1.94 21.73
CA GLU A 129 17.09 -3.00 21.40
C GLU A 129 15.68 -2.43 21.21
N ARG A 130 15.04 -2.81 20.10
CA ARG A 130 13.75 -2.32 19.63
C ARG A 130 12.86 -3.47 19.22
N VAL A 131 11.55 -3.27 19.35
CA VAL A 131 10.53 -4.24 18.91
C VAL A 131 9.63 -3.55 17.90
N VAL A 132 9.37 -4.22 16.79
CA VAL A 132 8.38 -3.78 15.81
C VAL A 132 7.01 -4.25 16.28
N VAL A 133 6.12 -3.31 16.57
CA VAL A 133 4.76 -3.62 17.06
C VAL A 133 3.82 -3.75 15.86
N PRO A 134 3.06 -4.86 15.73
CA PRO A 134 2.06 -5.00 14.69
C PRO A 134 1.01 -3.91 14.80
N GLN A 135 0.67 -3.27 13.68
CA GLN A 135 -0.36 -2.24 13.62
C GLN A 135 -1.64 -2.82 13.02
N LEU A 136 -2.78 -2.46 13.62
CA LEU A 136 -4.09 -2.78 13.06
C LEU A 136 -4.51 -1.66 12.11
N VAL A 137 -4.58 -1.99 10.82
CA VAL A 137 -5.04 -1.09 9.76
C VAL A 137 -6.33 -1.64 9.14
N ARG A 138 -7.09 -0.77 8.49
CA ARG A 138 -8.28 -1.21 7.73
C ARG A 138 -7.82 -2.09 6.58
N SER A 139 -8.52 -3.20 6.36
CA SER A 139 -8.25 -4.07 5.23
C SER A 139 -8.51 -3.33 3.91
N PRO A 140 -7.89 -3.74 2.81
CA PRO A 140 -8.30 -3.29 1.49
C PRO A 140 -9.76 -3.67 1.23
N GLY A 141 -10.51 -2.80 0.56
CA GLY A 141 -11.92 -3.03 0.28
C GLY A 141 -12.72 -1.77 0.00
N VAL A 142 -14.02 -1.96 -0.22
CA VAL A 142 -14.99 -0.87 -0.40
C VAL A 142 -15.78 -0.68 0.88
N TYR A 143 -15.70 0.52 1.44
CA TYR A 143 -16.38 0.90 2.68
C TYR A 143 -17.44 1.96 2.38
N TYR A 144 -18.63 1.76 2.93
CA TYR A 144 -19.71 2.75 2.87
C TYR A 144 -19.93 3.34 4.25
N ASP A 145 -20.24 4.63 4.30
CA ASP A 145 -20.57 5.33 5.53
C ASP A 145 -21.74 6.28 5.30
N ARG A 146 -22.44 6.63 6.39
CA ARG A 146 -23.49 7.64 6.37
C ARG A 146 -23.36 8.54 7.59
N GLU A 147 -23.44 9.84 7.36
CA GLU A 147 -23.44 10.85 8.43
C GLU A 147 -24.65 11.75 8.28
N MET A 148 -25.11 12.35 9.38
CA MET A 148 -26.18 13.36 9.36
C MET A 148 -25.55 14.74 9.46
N ASP A 149 -25.81 15.59 8.46
CA ASP A 149 -25.34 16.98 8.47
C ASP A 149 -26.07 17.77 9.57
N LYS A 150 -25.31 18.27 10.55
CA LYS A 150 -25.85 18.92 11.76
C LYS A 150 -26.65 20.20 11.50
N LEU A 151 -26.53 20.80 10.32
CA LEU A 151 -27.19 22.06 9.98
C LEU A 151 -28.46 21.86 9.15
N THR A 152 -28.49 20.81 8.33
CA THR A 152 -29.59 20.57 7.37
C THR A 152 -30.40 19.32 7.69
N ASP A 153 -30.02 18.54 8.71
CA ASP A 153 -30.57 17.22 9.06
C ASP A 153 -30.58 16.22 7.88
N LYS A 154 -29.80 16.51 6.85
CA LYS A 154 -29.72 15.69 5.64
C LYS A 154 -28.69 14.59 5.83
N GLN A 155 -29.01 13.41 5.31
CA GLN A 155 -28.06 12.29 5.27
C GLN A 155 -27.03 12.52 4.16
N LEU A 156 -25.76 12.46 4.54
CA LEU A 156 -24.60 12.44 3.67
C LEU A 156 -24.13 10.99 3.53
N PHE A 157 -23.74 10.61 2.32
CA PHE A 157 -23.27 9.26 2.02
C PHE A 157 -21.82 9.31 1.54
N TYR A 158 -21.02 8.37 2.00
CA TYR A 158 -19.61 8.25 1.66
C TYR A 158 -19.31 6.84 1.15
N GLY A 159 -18.44 6.75 0.14
CA GLY A 159 -17.86 5.50 -0.34
C GLY A 159 -16.34 5.63 -0.35
N LYS A 160 -15.60 4.64 0.15
CA LYS A 160 -14.13 4.63 0.14
C LYS A 160 -13.65 3.33 -0.49
N VAL A 161 -12.90 3.43 -1.57
CA VAL A 161 -12.17 2.32 -2.18
C VAL A 161 -10.74 2.40 -1.67
N ILE A 162 -10.38 1.46 -0.81
CA ILE A 162 -9.05 1.35 -0.21
C ILE A 162 -8.35 0.18 -0.90
N PRO A 163 -7.39 0.44 -1.82
CA PRO A 163 -6.62 -0.64 -2.42
C PRO A 163 -5.56 -1.17 -1.44
N ASN A 164 -5.01 -2.34 -1.73
CA ASN A 164 -3.87 -2.88 -0.98
C ASN A 164 -2.60 -2.04 -1.21
N ARG A 165 -2.47 -1.49 -2.43
CA ARG A 165 -1.40 -0.60 -2.87
C ARG A 165 -1.96 0.31 -3.95
N GLY A 166 -1.56 1.59 -3.96
CA GLY A 166 -2.03 2.59 -4.93
C GLY A 166 -2.93 3.67 -4.32
N ALA A 167 -3.58 4.43 -5.19
CA ALA A 167 -4.35 5.61 -4.83
C ALA A 167 -5.72 5.27 -4.22
N TRP A 168 -6.10 5.99 -3.16
CA TRP A 168 -7.44 5.86 -2.57
C TRP A 168 -8.47 6.61 -3.41
N LEU A 169 -9.66 6.05 -3.57
CA LEU A 169 -10.81 6.75 -4.15
C LEU A 169 -11.87 6.98 -3.08
N GLU A 170 -12.22 8.24 -2.84
CA GLU A 170 -13.26 8.62 -1.88
C GLU A 170 -14.40 9.31 -2.62
N LEU A 171 -15.59 8.75 -2.55
CA LEU A 171 -16.82 9.32 -3.08
C LEU A 171 -17.66 9.90 -1.95
N GLU A 172 -18.34 11.00 -2.23
CA GLU A 172 -19.20 11.71 -1.28
C GLU A 172 -20.41 12.29 -2.00
N ILE A 173 -21.60 12.05 -1.46
CA ILE A 173 -22.84 12.76 -1.82
C ILE A 173 -23.05 13.86 -0.78
N ASP A 174 -22.92 15.11 -1.22
CA ASP A 174 -23.02 16.27 -0.35
C ASP A 174 -24.48 16.65 -0.03
N LYS A 175 -24.67 17.64 0.84
CA LYS A 175 -26.02 18.13 1.22
C LYS A 175 -26.83 18.73 0.07
N LYS A 176 -26.19 19.04 -1.07
CA LYS A 176 -26.83 19.54 -2.28
C LYS A 176 -27.12 18.43 -3.30
N ASP A 177 -26.98 17.16 -2.91
CA ASP A 177 -27.08 15.97 -3.76
C ASP A 177 -26.07 15.95 -4.90
N VAL A 178 -24.90 16.56 -4.71
CA VAL A 178 -23.82 16.50 -5.71
C VAL A 178 -22.83 15.43 -5.32
N VAL A 179 -22.50 14.59 -6.30
CA VAL A 179 -21.58 13.48 -6.15
C VAL A 179 -20.18 13.95 -6.50
N SER A 180 -19.29 13.89 -5.52
CA SER A 180 -17.89 14.27 -5.65
C SER A 180 -16.98 13.08 -5.43
N ILE A 181 -15.79 13.13 -6.03
CA ILE A 181 -14.71 12.17 -5.87
C ILE A 181 -13.43 12.87 -5.42
N ARG A 182 -12.64 12.23 -4.56
CA ARG A 182 -11.26 12.59 -4.25
C ARG A 182 -10.36 11.41 -4.60
N ILE A 183 -9.28 11.70 -5.31
CA ILE A 183 -8.23 10.75 -5.67
C ILE A 183 -7.05 11.02 -4.76
N ASP A 184 -6.54 10.01 -4.06
CA ASP A 184 -5.38 10.08 -3.17
C ASP A 184 -5.44 11.24 -2.14
N ARG A 185 -6.62 11.43 -1.52
CA ARG A 185 -6.90 12.50 -0.55
C ARG A 185 -6.61 13.92 -1.05
N LYS A 186 -6.59 14.13 -2.38
CA LYS A 186 -6.45 15.44 -3.01
C LYS A 186 -7.77 16.20 -3.03
N ARG A 187 -7.80 17.33 -3.76
CA ARG A 187 -8.97 18.21 -3.87
C ARG A 187 -10.17 17.48 -4.49
N LYS A 188 -11.37 17.86 -4.05
CA LYS A 188 -12.64 17.33 -4.60
C LYS A 188 -12.79 17.65 -6.08
N LEU A 189 -13.27 16.67 -6.82
CA LEU A 189 -13.68 16.71 -8.21
C LEU A 189 -15.14 16.26 -8.30
N LEU A 190 -15.85 16.63 -9.37
CA LEU A 190 -17.15 16.03 -9.65
C LEU A 190 -16.96 14.60 -10.15
N VAL A 191 -17.82 13.68 -9.75
CA VAL A 191 -17.72 12.28 -10.22
C VAL A 191 -17.87 12.18 -11.75
N THR A 192 -18.65 13.09 -12.35
CA THR A 192 -18.88 13.15 -13.79
C THR A 192 -17.61 13.51 -14.56
N THR A 193 -16.77 14.39 -14.02
CA THR A 193 -15.44 14.69 -14.58
C THR A 193 -14.57 13.42 -14.60
N PHE A 194 -14.57 12.65 -13.52
CA PHE A 194 -13.84 11.39 -13.48
C PHE A 194 -14.38 10.37 -14.49
N LEU A 195 -15.70 10.23 -14.61
CA LEU A 195 -16.33 9.33 -15.59
C LEU A 195 -16.01 9.72 -17.04
N LYS A 196 -15.96 11.02 -17.36
CA LYS A 196 -15.54 11.52 -18.67
C LYS A 196 -14.10 11.14 -18.98
N ALA A 197 -13.19 11.30 -18.02
CA ALA A 197 -11.79 10.90 -18.18
C ALA A 197 -11.64 9.38 -18.46
N MET A 198 -12.50 8.56 -17.83
CA MET A 198 -12.59 7.11 -18.05
C MET A 198 -13.22 6.71 -19.40
N GLY A 199 -13.79 7.65 -20.15
CA GLY A 199 -14.33 7.41 -21.50
C GLY A 199 -15.85 7.52 -21.64
N TYR A 200 -16.59 7.92 -20.60
CA TYR A 200 -18.03 8.21 -20.70
C TYR A 200 -18.25 9.67 -21.08
N GLU A 201 -18.25 9.97 -22.38
CA GLU A 201 -18.21 11.36 -22.87
C GLU A 201 -19.59 12.05 -22.88
N SER A 202 -20.67 11.29 -23.06
CA SER A 202 -22.03 11.86 -23.11
C SER A 202 -22.67 11.95 -21.74
N SER A 203 -23.21 13.13 -21.39
CA SER A 203 -24.02 13.33 -20.18
C SER A 203 -25.22 12.37 -20.13
N GLN A 204 -25.83 12.06 -21.28
CA GLN A 204 -26.95 11.11 -21.35
C GLN A 204 -26.46 9.69 -21.03
N GLN A 205 -25.32 9.28 -21.58
CA GLN A 205 -24.72 7.97 -21.29
C GLN A 205 -24.39 7.82 -19.81
N ILE A 206 -23.83 8.85 -19.18
CA ILE A 206 -23.56 8.86 -17.74
C ILE A 206 -24.88 8.74 -16.97
N LEU A 207 -25.91 9.50 -17.33
CA LEU A 207 -27.19 9.46 -16.63
C LEU A 207 -27.87 8.08 -16.72
N ASP A 208 -27.82 7.46 -17.90
CA ASP A 208 -28.38 6.13 -18.17
C ASP A 208 -27.64 5.04 -17.37
N LEU A 209 -26.31 5.16 -17.23
CA LEU A 209 -25.49 4.22 -16.43
C LEU A 209 -25.95 4.13 -14.97
N PHE A 210 -26.46 5.23 -14.42
CA PHE A 210 -26.98 5.30 -13.05
C PHE A 210 -28.51 5.28 -12.98
N GLY A 211 -29.20 4.86 -14.05
CA GLY A 211 -30.66 4.73 -14.07
C GLY A 211 -31.42 6.04 -13.81
N GLY A 212 -30.87 7.18 -14.21
CA GLY A 212 -31.52 8.48 -14.02
C GLY A 212 -31.45 9.04 -12.59
N ALA A 213 -30.51 8.55 -11.77
CA ALA A 213 -30.34 9.02 -10.39
C ALA A 213 -30.27 10.56 -10.29
N GLU A 214 -31.11 11.13 -9.41
CA GLU A 214 -31.24 12.60 -9.30
C GLU A 214 -29.93 13.28 -8.89
N CYS A 215 -29.13 12.64 -8.03
CA CYS A 215 -27.82 13.17 -7.62
C CYS A 215 -26.84 13.26 -8.79
N ILE A 216 -26.87 12.31 -9.72
CA ILE A 216 -26.05 12.34 -10.94
C ILE A 216 -26.54 13.45 -11.87
N ARG A 217 -27.86 13.60 -12.05
CA ARG A 217 -28.43 14.71 -12.83
C ARG A 217 -27.99 16.07 -12.28
N LYS A 218 -28.13 16.30 -10.98
CA LYS A 218 -27.68 17.54 -10.29
C LYS A 218 -26.17 17.75 -10.41
N THR A 219 -25.39 16.67 -10.46
CA THR A 219 -23.93 16.75 -10.65
C THR A 219 -23.60 17.17 -12.08
N LEU A 220 -24.25 16.58 -13.09
CA LEU A 220 -24.10 16.94 -14.50
C LEU A 220 -24.48 18.41 -14.77
N GLU A 221 -25.53 18.93 -14.12
CA GLU A 221 -25.93 20.34 -14.21
C GLU A 221 -24.86 21.32 -13.70
N ARG A 222 -23.94 20.86 -12.82
CA ARG A 222 -22.82 21.66 -12.31
C ARG A 222 -21.50 21.40 -13.02
N ASP A 223 -21.47 20.41 -13.89
CA ASP A 223 -20.26 19.98 -14.58
C ASP A 223 -20.07 20.80 -15.86
N ASN A 224 -19.10 21.71 -15.82
CA ASN A 224 -18.77 22.59 -16.95
C ASN A 224 -17.80 21.93 -17.96
N ILE A 225 -17.35 20.70 -17.70
CA ILE A 225 -16.34 20.04 -18.54
C ILE A 225 -17.05 19.26 -19.65
N GLY A 226 -16.85 19.66 -20.90
CA GLY A 226 -17.54 19.04 -22.04
C GLY A 226 -16.82 17.82 -22.62
N THR A 227 -15.49 17.81 -22.58
CA THR A 227 -14.67 16.81 -23.29
C THR A 227 -13.88 15.91 -22.34
N ARG A 228 -13.48 14.73 -22.84
CA ARG A 228 -12.59 13.82 -22.12
C ARG A 228 -11.23 14.45 -21.84
N ASP A 229 -10.70 15.17 -22.81
CA ASP A 229 -9.37 15.80 -22.73
C ASP A 229 -9.34 16.88 -21.64
N ASP A 230 -10.36 17.72 -21.57
CA ASP A 230 -10.51 18.72 -20.50
C ASP A 230 -10.68 18.06 -19.12
N ALA A 231 -11.38 16.92 -19.06
CA ALA A 231 -11.54 16.16 -17.83
C ALA A 231 -10.20 15.60 -17.30
N LEU A 232 -9.37 15.06 -18.20
CA LEU A 232 -8.03 14.58 -17.88
C LEU A 232 -7.15 15.72 -17.34
N ILE A 233 -7.19 16.88 -18.01
CA ILE A 233 -6.45 18.09 -17.59
C ILE A 233 -6.90 18.56 -16.21
N GLU A 234 -8.21 18.64 -15.95
CA GLU A 234 -8.74 19.06 -14.64
C GLU A 234 -8.30 18.09 -13.53
N ILE A 235 -8.35 16.77 -13.77
CA ILE A 235 -7.86 15.76 -12.82
C ILE A 235 -6.37 15.97 -12.53
N TYR A 236 -5.55 16.12 -13.58
CA TYR A 236 -4.12 16.34 -13.44
C TYR A 236 -3.81 17.59 -12.62
N MET A 237 -4.50 18.71 -12.89
CA MET A 237 -4.33 19.96 -12.13
C MET A 237 -4.67 19.82 -10.64
N LYS A 238 -5.63 18.98 -10.26
CA LYS A 238 -5.96 18.76 -8.84
C LYS A 238 -4.96 17.87 -8.13
N ILE A 239 -4.40 16.88 -8.84
CA ILE A 239 -3.44 15.94 -8.28
C ILE A 239 -2.04 16.57 -8.21
N ARG A 240 -1.63 17.27 -9.28
CA ARG A 240 -0.31 17.90 -9.45
C ARG A 240 -0.43 19.39 -9.82
N PRO A 241 -0.81 20.26 -8.86
CA PRO A 241 -1.06 21.68 -9.13
C PRO A 241 0.17 22.51 -9.54
N GLY A 242 1.38 21.97 -9.44
CA GLY A 242 2.63 22.65 -9.78
C GLY A 242 3.26 22.22 -11.11
N GLU A 243 2.69 21.24 -11.80
CA GLU A 243 3.22 20.74 -13.07
C GLU A 243 2.36 21.25 -14.25
N PRO A 244 2.97 21.49 -15.43
CA PRO A 244 2.21 21.93 -16.60
C PRO A 244 1.20 20.85 -17.02
N PRO A 245 -0.10 21.18 -17.11
CA PRO A 245 -1.13 20.19 -17.38
C PRO A 245 -1.23 19.94 -18.89
N THR A 246 -0.33 19.11 -19.42
CA THR A 246 -0.43 18.61 -20.80
C THR A 246 -1.30 17.37 -20.86
N LEU A 247 -1.98 17.15 -22.00
CA LEU A 247 -2.80 15.97 -22.22
C LEU A 247 -2.03 14.66 -22.03
N GLU A 248 -0.79 14.63 -22.53
CA GLU A 248 0.08 13.46 -22.44
C GLU A 248 0.41 13.11 -21.00
N ASN A 249 0.77 14.11 -20.19
CA ASN A 249 1.04 13.92 -18.76
C ASN A 249 -0.22 13.49 -18.01
N ALA A 250 -1.38 14.06 -18.36
CA ALA A 250 -2.65 13.73 -17.74
C ALA A 250 -3.10 12.29 -18.03
N LYS A 251 -2.93 11.83 -19.28
CA LYS A 251 -3.17 10.42 -19.67
C LYS A 251 -2.22 9.49 -18.95
N GLY A 252 -0.91 9.78 -18.99
CA GLY A 252 0.09 8.98 -18.30
C GLY A 252 -0.15 8.88 -16.79
N LEU A 253 -0.60 9.97 -16.15
CA LEU A 253 -0.98 9.95 -14.74
C LEU A 253 -2.14 8.99 -14.49
N LEU A 254 -3.23 9.08 -15.27
CA LEU A 254 -4.41 8.22 -15.06
C LEU A 254 -4.09 6.74 -15.28
N ASP A 255 -3.27 6.42 -16.28
CA ASP A 255 -2.83 5.04 -16.55
C ASP A 255 -1.89 4.49 -15.47
N SER A 256 -1.25 5.38 -14.69
CA SER A 256 -0.34 5.02 -13.59
C SER A 256 -0.99 4.92 -12.20
N LEU A 257 -2.25 5.39 -12.07
CA LEU A 257 -3.01 5.41 -10.80
C LEU A 257 -3.60 4.04 -10.46
#